data_AF-A0A372DPM2-F1
#
_entry.id   AF-A0A372DPM2-F1
#
_cell.length_a   1.000
_cell.length_b   1.000
_cell.length_c   1.000
_cell.angle_alpha   90.00
_cell.angle_beta   90.00
_cell.angle_gamma   90.00
#
_symmetry.space_group_name_H-M   'P 1'
#
loop_
_entity.id
_entity.type
_entity.pdbx_description
1 polymer ?
#
loop_
_entity_poly.entity_id
_entity_poly.type
_entity_poly.pdbx_seq_one_letter_code
_entity_poly.pdbx_strand_id
1 'polypeptide(L)' 'MIERRILLERLEEILEALERIPDRLQDISKPEDFLATKAGRSNLDAICMVLLAVGEAFKAIDKRTEGTFLVQYPEIP' A
#
# COMPACT_ATOMS: atom_id res chain seq x y z
N MET A 1 -3.55 -21.71 -9.17
CA MET A 1 -4.09 -21.38 -7.82
C MET A 1 -2.94 -21.12 -6.87
N ILE A 2 -2.85 -19.91 -6.31
CA ILE A 2 -1.85 -19.56 -5.31
C ILE A 2 -2.10 -20.34 -4.00
N GLU A 3 -1.05 -20.79 -3.34
CA GLU A 3 -1.18 -21.42 -2.02
C GLU A 3 -1.60 -20.39 -0.97
N ARG A 4 -2.54 -20.76 -0.09
CA ARG A 4 -3.05 -19.88 0.97
C ARG A 4 -1.96 -19.26 1.82
N ARG A 5 -0.91 -20.03 2.14
CA ARG A 5 0.24 -19.54 2.93
C ARG A 5 0.98 -18.41 2.21
N ILE A 6 1.27 -18.60 0.92
CA ILE A 6 1.95 -17.58 0.10
C ILE A 6 1.08 -16.33 0.00
N LEU A 7 -0.23 -16.49 -0.13
CA LEU A 7 -1.15 -15.35 -0.17
C LEU A 7 -1.16 -14.57 1.14
N LEU A 8 -1.20 -15.26 2.29
CA LEU A 8 -1.08 -14.66 3.61
C LEU A 8 0.23 -13.89 3.78
N GLU A 9 1.36 -14.53 3.46
CA GLU A 9 2.69 -13.90 3.52
C GLU A 9 2.72 -12.59 2.70
N ARG A 10 2.09 -12.56 1.51
CA ARG A 10 2.03 -11.34 0.68
C ARG A 10 1.13 -10.26 1.27
N LEU A 11 0.02 -10.64 1.90
CA LEU A 11 -0.87 -9.68 2.57
C LEU A 11 -0.22 -9.08 3.82
N GLU A 12 0.56 -9.88 4.56
CA GLU A 12 1.36 -9.41 5.69
C GLU A 12 2.43 -8.41 5.24
N GLU A 13 3.17 -8.72 4.16
CA GLU A 13 4.14 -7.78 3.58
C GLU A 13 3.48 -6.45 3.13
N ILE A 14 2.28 -6.51 2.55
CA ILE A 14 1.51 -5.32 2.18
C ILE A 14 1.13 -4.50 3.42
N LEU A 15 0.61 -5.18 4.46
CA LEU A 15 0.21 -4.52 5.70
C LEU A 15 1.42 -3.83 6.34
N GLU A 16 2.54 -4.52 6.50
CA GLU A 16 3.77 -3.95 7.05
C GLU A 16 4.27 -2.76 6.24
N ALA A 17 4.11 -2.76 4.92
CA ALA A 17 4.48 -1.63 4.08
C ALA A 17 3.58 -0.41 4.35
N LEU A 18 2.27 -0.62 4.44
CA LEU A 18 1.27 0.43 4.72
C LEU A 18 1.42 1.01 6.12
N GLU A 19 1.76 0.19 7.12
CA GLU A 19 1.97 0.63 8.51
C GLU A 19 3.17 1.58 8.67
N ARG A 20 4.03 1.71 7.66
CA ARG A 20 5.13 2.69 7.64
C ARG A 20 4.70 4.08 7.18
N ILE A 21 3.49 4.24 6.65
CA ILE A 21 2.97 5.53 6.16
C ILE A 21 2.69 6.50 7.32
N PRO A 22 2.01 6.10 8.43
CA PRO A 22 1.73 7.00 9.56
C PRO A 22 2.97 7.72 10.12
N ASP A 23 4.11 7.04 10.24
CA ASP A 23 5.36 7.65 10.70
C ASP A 23 5.81 8.83 9.82
N ARG A 24 5.56 8.74 8.52
CA ARG A 24 5.91 9.81 7.55
C ARG A 24 4.89 10.94 7.52
N LEU A 25 3.74 10.75 8.14
CA LEU A 25 2.66 11.73 8.27
C LEU A 25 2.70 12.50 9.59
N GLN A 26 3.56 12.13 10.55
CA GLN A 26 3.56 12.73 11.90
C GLN A 26 3.70 14.27 11.89
N ASP A 27 4.50 14.81 10.97
CA ASP A 27 4.73 16.25 10.82
C ASP A 27 3.82 16.92 9.77
N ILE A 28 2.82 16.20 9.25
CA ILE A 28 1.94 16.66 8.17
C ILE A 28 0.52 16.83 8.73
N SER A 29 0.09 18.08 8.90
CA SER A 29 -1.26 18.40 9.37
C SER A 29 -2.22 18.77 8.23
N LYS A 30 -1.67 19.26 7.11
CA LYS A 30 -2.42 19.65 5.92
C LYS A 30 -1.61 19.40 4.65
N PRO A 31 -2.25 19.28 3.47
CA PRO A 31 -1.56 18.94 2.22
C PRO A 31 -0.39 19.89 1.87
N GLU A 32 -0.48 21.17 2.23
CA GLU A 32 0.56 22.14 1.93
C GLU A 32 1.87 21.87 2.69
N ASP A 33 1.82 21.15 3.83
CA ASP A 33 3.00 20.85 4.65
C ASP A 33 3.98 19.93 3.89
N PHE A 34 3.47 19.07 2.98
CA PHE A 34 4.31 18.28 2.08
C PHE A 34 5.15 19.14 1.16
N LEU A 35 4.65 20.30 0.75
CA LEU A 35 5.35 21.18 -0.20
C LEU A 35 6.15 22.28 0.50
N ALA A 36 5.92 22.51 1.78
CA ALA A 36 6.56 23.56 2.56
C ALA A 36 8.07 23.34 2.76
N THR A 37 8.52 22.09 2.87
CA THR A 37 9.92 21.77 3.18
C THR A 37 10.48 20.67 2.28
N LYS A 38 11.81 20.54 2.25
CA LYS A 38 12.48 19.42 1.58
C LYS A 38 12.10 18.07 2.23
N ALA A 39 12.01 18.04 3.56
CA ALA A 39 11.60 16.84 4.29
C ALA A 39 10.16 16.43 3.96
N GLY A 40 9.23 17.39 3.93
CA GLY A 40 7.84 17.15 3.51
C GLY A 40 7.77 16.54 2.12
N ARG A 41 8.53 17.07 1.14
CA ARG A 41 8.56 16.51 -0.22
C ARG A 41 9.12 15.10 -0.24
N SER A 42 10.19 14.84 0.51
CA SER A 42 10.75 13.49 0.64
C SER A 42 9.77 12.50 1.29
N ASN A 43 8.96 12.94 2.27
CA ASN A 43 7.92 12.11 2.85
C ASN A 43 6.82 11.80 1.83
N LEU A 44 6.38 12.79 1.04
CA LEU A 44 5.43 12.58 -0.04
C LEU A 44 5.94 11.54 -1.05
N ASP A 45 7.16 11.70 -1.54
CA ASP A 45 7.78 10.76 -2.49
C ASP A 45 7.85 9.35 -1.90
N ALA A 46 8.24 9.22 -0.63
CA ALA A 46 8.33 7.94 0.04
C ALA A 46 6.96 7.27 0.21
N ILE A 47 5.91 8.03 0.57
CA ILE A 47 4.54 7.51 0.68
C ILE A 47 4.04 7.05 -0.69
N CYS A 48 4.25 7.85 -1.75
CA CYS A 48 3.90 7.48 -3.11
C CYS A 48 4.58 6.17 -3.54
N MET A 49 5.86 5.98 -3.22
CA MET A 49 6.58 4.74 -3.51
C MET A 49 5.99 3.52 -2.78
N VAL A 50 5.61 3.67 -1.50
CA VAL A 50 4.93 2.60 -0.75
C VAL A 50 3.59 2.24 -1.41
N LEU A 51 2.78 3.24 -1.75
CA LEU A 51 1.47 3.02 -2.36
C LEU A 51 1.58 2.36 -3.74
N LEU A 52 2.59 2.74 -4.54
CA LEU A 52 2.88 2.10 -5.83
C LEU A 52 3.23 0.62 -5.64
N ALA A 53 4.16 0.31 -4.72
CA ALA A 53 4.58 -1.06 -4.44
C ALA A 53 3.41 -1.94 -3.94
N VAL A 54 2.56 -1.39 -3.07
CA VAL A 54 1.35 -2.07 -2.59
C VAL A 54 0.37 -2.33 -3.74
N GLY A 55 0.14 -1.35 -4.61
CA GLY A 55 -0.71 -1.51 -5.80
C GLY A 55 -0.19 -2.59 -6.75
N GLU A 56 1.12 -2.67 -6.96
CA GLU A 56 1.75 -3.73 -7.76
C GLU A 56 1.59 -5.11 -7.11
N ALA A 57 1.74 -5.20 -5.79
CA ALA A 57 1.56 -6.43 -5.04
C ALA A 57 0.11 -6.95 -5.16
N PHE A 58 -0.88 -6.07 -5.03
CA PHE A 58 -2.29 -6.44 -5.24
C PHE A 58 -2.57 -6.86 -6.68
N LYS A 59 -2.01 -6.19 -7.68
CA LYS A 59 -2.13 -6.60 -9.09
C LYS A 59 -1.54 -7.99 -9.34
N ALA A 60 -0.45 -8.34 -8.66
CA ALA A 60 0.15 -9.67 -8.74
C ALA A 60 -0.72 -10.74 -8.07
N ILE A 61 -1.36 -10.43 -6.93
CA ILE A 61 -2.35 -11.31 -6.29
C ILE A 61 -3.53 -11.52 -7.23
N ASP A 62 -4.12 -10.43 -7.72
CA ASP A 62 -5.29 -10.46 -8.60
C ASP A 62 -5.06 -11.35 -9.83
N LYS A 63 -3.93 -11.15 -10.51
CA LYS A 63 -3.51 -11.97 -11.67
C LYS A 63 -3.37 -13.46 -11.33
N ARG A 64 -2.87 -13.81 -10.15
CA ARG A 64 -2.68 -15.21 -9.71
C ARG A 64 -3.97 -15.87 -9.24
N THR A 65 -4.96 -15.07 -8.88
CA THR A 65 -6.30 -15.49 -8.45
C THR A 65 -7.35 -15.34 -9.54
N GLU A 66 -6.96 -14.89 -10.74
CA GLU A 66 -7.86 -14.68 -11.89
C GLU A 66 -9.05 -13.77 -11.56
N GLY A 67 -8.83 -12.71 -10.78
CA GLY A 67 -9.90 -11.79 -10.38
C GLY A 67 -10.84 -12.32 -9.28
N THR A 68 -10.61 -13.53 -8.77
CA THR A 68 -11.55 -14.16 -7.83
C THR A 68 -11.27 -13.86 -6.36
N PHE A 69 -10.14 -13.23 -6.03
CA PHE A 69 -9.71 -13.04 -4.65
C PHE A 69 -10.65 -12.15 -3.83
N LEU A 70 -11.06 -11.02 -4.40
CA LEU A 70 -11.92 -10.04 -3.71
C LEU A 70 -13.41 -10.26 -3.96
N VAL A 71 -13.81 -11.32 -4.66
CA VAL A 71 -15.23 -11.61 -4.95
C VAL A 71 -16.07 -11.77 -3.68
N GLN A 72 -15.45 -12.20 -2.57
CA GLN A 72 -16.12 -12.30 -1.26
C GLN A 72 -16.14 -10.99 -0.45
N TYR A 73 -15.47 -9.94 -0.94
CA TYR A 73 -15.36 -8.63 -0.32
C TYR A 73 -15.83 -7.53 -1.29
N PRO A 74 -17.10 -7.54 -1.71
CA PRO A 74 -17.64 -6.60 -2.70
C PRO A 74 -17.63 -5.13 -2.23
N GLU A 75 -17.41 -4.88 -0.94
CA GLU A 75 -17.21 -3.55 -0.37
C GLU A 75 -15.85 -2.92 -0.73
N ILE A 76 -14.90 -3.71 -1.23
CA ILE A 76 -13.59 -3.27 -1.68
C ILE A 76 -13.64 -3.12 -3.21
N PRO A 77 -13.67 -1.88 -3.74
CA PRO A 77 -13.81 -1.61 -5.18
C PRO A 77 -12.57 -1.97 -6.00
#